data_AF-A0A2X2C6V5-F1
#
_entry.id   AF-A0A2X2C6V5-F1
#
_cell.length_a   1.000
_cell.length_b   1.000
_cell.length_c   1.000
_cell.angle_alpha   90.00
_cell.angle_beta   90.00
_cell.angle_gamma   90.00
#
_symmetry.space_group_name_H-M   'P 1'
#
loop_
_entity.id
_entity.type
_entity.pdbx_description
1 polymer ?
#
loop_
_entity_poly.entity_id
_entity_poly.type
_entity_poly.pdbx_seq_one_letter_code
_entity_poly.pdbx_strand_id
1 'polypeptide(L)' 'MKKMNSVAFIFTQAPHGNSAGREGLDALLATSALTENIGVFFSF' A
#
# COMPACT_ATOMS: atom_id res chain seq x y z
N MET A 1 8.13 2.48 -24.99
CA MET A 1 7.90 2.92 -23.59
C MET A 1 7.46 1.71 -22.77
N LYS A 2 8.18 1.35 -21.72
CA LYS A 2 7.81 0.25 -20.82
C LYS A 2 6.59 0.67 -20.01
N LYS A 3 5.49 -0.09 -20.07
CA LYS A 3 4.29 0.19 -19.27
C LYS A 3 4.64 -0.07 -17.80
N MET A 4 4.50 0.95 -16.94
CA MET A 4 4.62 0.78 -15.50
C MET A 4 3.34 0.12 -14.98
N ASN A 5 3.49 -0.93 -14.16
CA ASN A 5 2.37 -1.59 -13.53
C ASN A 5 1.83 -0.70 -12.41
N SER A 6 0.51 -0.53 -12.37
CA SER A 6 -0.18 0.13 -11.26
C SER A 6 -0.31 -0.82 -10.08
N VAL A 7 0.01 -0.35 -8.87
CA VAL A 7 -0.07 -1.15 -7.63
C VAL A 7 -1.14 -0.53 -6.72
N ALA A 8 -2.02 -1.35 -6.15
CA ALA A 8 -3.04 -0.90 -5.21
C ALA A 8 -2.83 -1.51 -3.83
N PHE A 9 -2.75 -0.66 -2.80
CA PHE A 9 -2.76 -1.05 -1.39
C PHE A 9 -4.16 -0.86 -0.82
N ILE A 10 -4.74 -1.90 -0.24
CA ILE A 10 -6.09 -1.88 0.35
C ILE A 10 -5.97 -2.23 1.83
N PHE A 11 -6.23 -1.25 2.69
CA PHE A 11 -6.28 -1.42 4.13
C PHE A 11 -7.73 -1.73 4.54
N THR A 12 -7.98 -2.97 4.96
CA THR A 12 -9.33 -3.48 5.31
C THR A 12 -9.56 -3.61 6.81
N GLN A 13 -8.55 -3.34 7.62
CA GLN A 13 -8.57 -3.56 9.07
C GLN A 13 -8.28 -2.26 9.81
N ALA A 14 -9.00 -2.04 10.91
CA ALA A 14 -8.74 -0.93 11.81
C ALA A 14 -7.32 -1.02 12.41
N PRO A 15 -6.68 0.12 12.71
CA PRO A 15 -5.32 0.13 13.26
C PRO A 15 -5.28 -0.46 14.67
N HIS A 16 -4.09 -0.89 15.11
CA HIS A 16 -3.77 -1.37 16.47
C HIS A 16 -4.39 -2.70 16.91
N GLY A 17 -5.36 -3.27 16.18
CA GLY A 17 -5.90 -4.61 16.46
C GLY A 17 -4.98 -5.75 16.02
N ASN A 18 -4.11 -5.49 15.03
CA ASN A 18 -3.05 -6.39 14.59
C ASN A 18 -1.92 -5.57 13.93
N SER A 19 -0.86 -6.25 13.48
CA SER A 19 0.29 -5.62 12.83
C SER A 19 0.10 -5.34 11.33
N ALA A 20 -0.98 -5.82 10.69
CA ALA A 20 -1.17 -5.73 9.24
C ALA A 20 -1.21 -4.28 8.72
N GLY A 21 -1.80 -3.35 9.48
CA GLY A 21 -1.79 -1.94 9.13
C GLY A 21 -0.38 -1.32 9.14
N ARG A 22 0.46 -1.72 10.10
CA ARG A 22 1.84 -1.24 10.21
C ARG A 22 2.73 -1.84 9.14
N GLU A 23 2.67 -3.16 8.96
CA GLU A 23 3.44 -3.89 7.95
C GLU A 23 3.03 -3.47 6.53
N GLY A 24 1.73 -3.29 6.28
CA GLY A 24 1.22 -2.79 5.00
C GLY A 24 1.68 -1.37 4.68
N LEU A 25 1.77 -0.50 5.69
CA LEU A 25 2.32 0.85 5.53
C LEU A 25 3.82 0.82 5.19
N ASP A 26 4.59 -0.06 5.83
CA ASP A 26 6.02 -0.22 5.51
C ASP A 26 6.23 -0.76 4.09
N ALA A 27 5.41 -1.72 3.65
CA ALA A 27 5.43 -2.21 2.26
C ALA A 27 5.06 -1.12 1.25
N LEU A 28 4.09 -0.25 1.59
CA LEU A 28 3.70 0.89 0.78
C LEU A 28 4.84 1.89 0.62
N LEU A 29 5.52 2.24 1.72
CA LEU A 29 6.67 3.15 1.67
C LEU A 29 7.82 2.57 0.84
N ALA A 30 8.14 1.29 1.01
CA ALA A 30 9.15 0.62 0.20
C ALA A 30 8.78 0.60 -1.29
N THR A 31 7.51 0.38 -1.62
CA THR A 31 7.02 0.38 -3.00
C THR A 31 7.03 1.78 -3.61
N SER A 32 6.74 2.82 -2.81
CA SER A 32 6.78 4.23 -3.24
C SER A 32 8.17 4.69 -3.69
N ALA A 33 9.23 4.07 -3.17
CA ALA A 33 10.60 4.31 -3.62
C ALA A 33 10.89 3.70 -5.02
N LEU A 34 10.05 2.77 -5.50
CA LEU A 34 10.24 2.06 -6.77
C LEU A 34 9.30 2.55 -7.88
N THR A 35 8.12 3.06 -7.55
CA THR A 35 7.12 3.52 -8.53
C THR A 35 6.19 4.57 -7.91
N GLU A 36 5.82 5.58 -8.70
CA GLU A 36 4.81 6.57 -8.32
C GLU A 36 3.38 6.14 -8.69
N ASN A 37 3.22 5.04 -9.44
CA ASN A 37 1.92 4.54 -9.90
C ASN A 37 1.27 3.65 -8.83
N ILE A 38 0.98 4.25 -7.66
CA ILE A 38 0.44 3.58 -6.49
C ILE A 38 -0.91 4.19 -6.11
N GLY A 39 -1.91 3.34 -5.87
CA GLY A 39 -3.19 3.72 -5.25
C GLY A 39 -3.30 3.18 -3.82
N VAL A 40 -3.90 3.97 -2.92
CA VAL A 40 -4.08 3.60 -1.51
C VAL A 40 -5.56 3.75 -1.15
N PHE A 41 -6.15 2.69 -0.61
CA PHE A 41 -7.58 2.62 -0.31
C PHE A 41 -7.81 2.12 1.11
N PHE A 42 -8.82 2.66 1.77
CA PHE A 42 -9.28 2.26 3.10
C PHE A 42 -10.74 1.84 2.97
N SER A 43 -11.08 0.62 3.43
CA SER A 43 -12.44 0.06 3.28
C SER A 43 -13.24 -0.01 4.58
N PHE A 44 -12.73 0.57 5.67
CA PHE A 44 -13.36 0.60 6.99
C PHE A 44 -13.92 1.99 7.30
#